data_AF-A0A920AZR1-F1
#
_entry.id   AF-A0A920AZR1-F1
#
_cell.length_a   1.000
_cell.length_b   1.000
_cell.length_c   1.000
_cell.angle_alpha   90.00
_cell.angle_beta   90.00
_cell.angle_gamma   90.00
#
_symmetry.space_group_name_H-M   'P 1'
#
loop_
_entity.id
_entity.type
_entity.pdbx_description
1 polymer ?
#
loop_
_entity_poly.entity_id
_entity_poly.type
_entity_poly.pdbx_seq_one_letter_code
_entity_poly.pdbx_strand_id
1 'polypeptide(L)'
;MLPESFERRHSFWLRTLQKLEQVDTRKLSDVELINYQIFKRIINERIKEVEFSGHLLPINMDSGFHTGLPRIVNAMPFNTIDDYERYISRLNDFPRYFEEQISLMRMGLKTGMSLPKEILSGYEKTMLVHIVDNPKDSQFYSPFNFFPENISRDEKLKLIQKGQDAILNGVVKAYTSFFDFFTNEYQLKARKSLGAYDLPNGEDYYQFKIDQYSTLSYSPEEVHSLGLNEVERIKDEMTEIIKEVNFNGSFKDFLKFLRTDKRFYAQSERELIKEAAFLAKKMEAKLPRFFKTLPRMTYGVSAVPERNCSKLFSWKICGSRKG
;
A
#
# COMPACT_ATOMS: atom_id res chain seq x y z
N MET A 1 0.93 16.70 -8.78
CA MET A 1 1.23 17.89 -7.97
C MET A 1 2.51 18.54 -8.46
N LEU A 2 2.58 19.87 -8.56
CA LEU A 2 3.81 20.59 -8.94
C LEU A 2 4.76 20.81 -7.74
N PRO A 3 6.08 21.06 -7.94
CA PRO A 3 7.04 21.39 -6.87
C PRO A 3 6.56 22.47 -5.90
N GLU A 4 5.98 23.55 -6.42
CA GLU A 4 5.41 24.64 -5.61
C GLU A 4 4.33 24.15 -4.62
N SER A 5 3.64 23.05 -4.94
CA SER A 5 2.64 22.46 -4.05
C SER A 5 3.26 21.78 -2.84
N PHE A 6 4.51 21.30 -2.94
CA PHE A 6 5.24 20.74 -1.80
C PHE A 6 5.79 21.87 -0.92
N GLU A 7 6.31 22.95 -1.49
CA GLU A 7 6.74 24.13 -0.73
C GLU A 7 5.59 24.78 0.06
N ARG A 8 4.41 24.94 -0.59
CA ARG A 8 3.21 25.43 0.10
C ARG A 8 2.81 24.52 1.27
N ARG A 9 2.88 23.20 1.09
CA ARG A 9 2.56 22.22 2.14
C ARG A 9 3.60 22.23 3.26
N HIS A 10 4.88 22.30 2.93
CA HIS A 10 5.97 22.40 3.89
C HIS A 10 5.80 23.63 4.77
N SER A 11 5.58 24.80 4.15
CA SER A 11 5.30 26.05 4.85
C SER A 11 4.05 25.97 5.74
N PHE A 12 3.00 25.27 5.29
CA PHE A 12 1.81 25.04 6.10
C PHE A 12 2.10 24.17 7.33
N TRP A 13 2.86 23.07 7.17
CA TRP A 13 3.21 22.18 8.27
C TRP A 13 4.14 22.84 9.29
N LEU A 14 5.12 23.63 8.84
CA LEU A 14 5.99 24.42 9.73
C LEU A 14 5.17 25.39 10.60
N ARG A 15 4.25 26.16 9.99
CA ARG A 15 3.37 27.06 10.75
C ARG A 15 2.45 26.32 11.71
N THR A 16 2.00 25.12 11.33
CA THR A 16 1.14 24.29 12.17
C THR A 16 1.91 23.74 13.36
N LEU A 17 3.15 23.29 13.16
CA LEU A 17 4.04 22.84 14.23
C LEU A 17 4.31 23.97 15.23
N GLN A 18 4.64 25.17 14.75
CA GLN A 18 4.85 26.34 15.60
C GLN A 18 3.65 26.65 16.49
N LYS A 19 2.42 26.54 15.96
CA LYS A 19 1.19 26.70 16.76
C LYS A 19 1.00 25.57 17.75
N LEU A 20 1.27 24.33 17.33
CA LEU A 20 1.13 23.16 18.20
C LEU A 20 2.10 23.23 19.39
N GLU A 21 3.32 23.73 19.19
CA GLU A 21 4.32 23.88 20.24
C GLU A 21 4.01 24.96 21.27
N GLN A 22 3.02 25.82 21.00
CA GLN A 22 2.50 26.79 21.98
C GLN A 22 1.47 26.19 22.95
N VAL A 23 0.99 24.96 22.70
CA VAL A 23 0.04 24.29 23.59
C VAL A 23 0.75 23.81 24.85
N ASP A 24 0.26 24.24 26.03
CA ASP A 24 0.78 23.78 27.33
C ASP A 24 0.32 22.35 27.60
N THR A 25 1.21 21.38 27.36
CA THR A 25 0.92 19.94 27.49
C THR A 25 0.56 19.52 28.92
N ARG A 26 0.92 20.31 29.94
CA ARG A 26 0.59 20.04 31.35
C ARG A 26 -0.89 20.25 31.69
N LYS A 27 -1.61 20.95 30.81
CA LYS A 27 -3.06 21.22 30.97
C LYS A 27 -3.94 20.23 30.21
N LEU A 28 -3.33 19.31 29.46
CA LEU A 28 -4.05 18.32 28.67
C LEU A 28 -4.45 17.14 29.55
N SER A 29 -5.64 16.61 29.32
CA SER A 29 -6.00 15.27 29.78
C SER A 29 -5.13 14.19 29.09
N ASP A 30 -5.14 12.97 29.60
CA ASP A 30 -4.36 11.86 29.02
C ASP A 30 -4.70 11.62 27.54
N VAL A 31 -5.99 11.69 27.18
CA VAL A 31 -6.44 11.50 25.79
C VAL A 31 -5.95 12.65 24.89
N GLU A 32 -6.02 13.88 25.38
CA GLU A 32 -5.53 15.04 24.64
C GLU A 32 -4.02 15.03 24.48
N LEU A 33 -3.28 14.55 25.48
CA LEU A 33 -1.84 14.38 25.42
C LEU A 33 -1.45 13.33 24.36
N ILE A 34 -2.18 12.21 24.30
CA ILE A 34 -1.99 11.19 23.25
C ILE A 34 -2.27 11.80 21.87
N ASN A 35 -3.39 12.51 21.71
CA ASN A 35 -3.72 13.18 20.45
C ASN A 35 -2.65 14.19 20.03
N TYR A 36 -2.15 14.97 20.99
CA TYR A 36 -1.06 15.91 20.80
C TYR A 36 0.20 15.20 20.28
N GLN A 37 0.63 14.12 20.93
CA GLN A 37 1.84 13.39 20.55
C GLN A 37 1.71 12.75 19.16
N ILE A 38 0.57 12.12 18.87
CA ILE A 38 0.30 11.54 17.55
C ILE A 38 0.30 12.64 16.48
N PHE A 39 -0.38 13.76 16.72
CA PHE A 39 -0.45 14.84 15.75
C PHE A 39 0.91 15.51 15.52
N LYS A 40 1.68 15.75 16.59
CA LYS A 40 3.05 16.27 16.50
C LYS A 40 3.93 15.35 15.67
N ARG A 41 3.85 14.04 15.89
CA ARG A 41 4.56 13.03 15.08
C ARG A 41 4.17 13.12 13.61
N ILE A 42 2.87 13.13 13.29
CA ILE A 42 2.38 13.24 11.91
C ILE A 42 2.94 14.50 11.23
N ILE A 43 2.90 15.65 11.90
CA ILE A 43 3.40 16.91 11.32
C ILE A 43 4.91 16.82 11.05
N ASN A 44 5.69 16.32 12.01
CA ASN A 44 7.13 16.17 11.85
C ASN A 44 7.47 15.22 10.69
N GLU A 45 6.75 14.11 10.55
CA GLU A 45 6.91 13.20 9.41
C GLU A 45 6.61 13.90 8.07
N ARG A 46 5.57 14.74 8.01
CA ARG A 46 5.24 15.52 6.80
C ARG A 46 6.27 16.58 6.44
N ILE A 47 6.89 17.19 7.43
CA ILE A 47 7.99 18.16 7.24
C ILE A 47 9.20 17.42 6.67
N LYS A 48 9.66 16.37 7.37
CA LYS A 48 10.81 15.56 6.96
C LYS A 48 10.62 14.92 5.58
N GLU A 49 9.40 14.48 5.24
CA GLU A 49 9.09 13.94 3.90
C GLU A 49 9.38 14.94 2.76
N VAL A 50 9.18 16.24 3.00
CA VAL A 50 9.55 17.29 2.03
C VAL A 50 11.05 17.58 2.08
N GLU A 51 11.63 17.73 3.27
CA GLU A 51 13.07 18.01 3.45
C GLU A 51 13.97 16.95 2.82
N PHE A 52 13.62 15.67 2.95
CA PHE A 52 14.32 14.56 2.31
C PHE A 52 13.90 14.30 0.87
N SER A 53 13.11 15.18 0.26
CA SER A 53 12.66 15.04 -1.13
C SER A 53 11.93 13.71 -1.42
N GLY A 54 11.29 13.10 -0.41
CA GLY A 54 10.61 11.80 -0.55
C GLY A 54 9.49 11.82 -1.60
N HIS A 55 8.93 13.01 -1.86
CA HIS A 55 7.94 13.25 -2.90
C HIS A 55 8.44 13.07 -4.34
N LEU A 56 9.76 13.00 -4.55
CA LEU A 56 10.36 12.65 -5.85
C LEU A 56 10.33 11.14 -6.14
N LEU A 57 9.94 10.33 -5.14
CA LEU A 57 9.74 8.88 -5.23
C LEU A 57 8.24 8.53 -5.06
N PRO A 58 7.35 8.92 -6.00
CA PRO A 58 5.91 8.67 -5.88
C PRO A 58 5.52 7.19 -6.14
N ILE A 59 6.51 6.32 -6.32
CA ILE A 59 6.36 4.87 -6.49
C ILE A 59 7.37 4.11 -5.61
N ASN A 60 6.98 2.91 -5.18
CA ASN A 60 7.85 1.89 -4.58
C ASN A 60 7.47 0.51 -5.16
N MET A 61 8.05 -0.59 -4.66
CA MET A 61 7.82 -1.92 -5.26
C MET A 61 6.46 -2.53 -4.96
N ASP A 62 5.79 -2.10 -3.90
CA ASP A 62 4.48 -2.62 -3.48
C ASP A 62 3.30 -1.68 -3.82
N SER A 63 3.58 -0.40 -4.08
CA SER A 63 2.57 0.64 -4.24
C SER A 63 3.08 1.83 -5.06
N GLY A 64 2.17 2.75 -5.38
CA GLY A 64 2.51 3.98 -6.08
C GLY A 64 1.29 4.85 -6.30
N PHE A 65 1.54 6.07 -6.79
CA PHE A 65 0.45 7.01 -7.09
C PHE A 65 -0.59 6.40 -8.05
N HIS A 66 -0.18 5.51 -8.96
CA HIS A 66 -1.03 4.89 -9.98
C HIS A 66 -1.74 3.62 -9.51
N THR A 67 -1.18 2.87 -8.56
CA THR A 67 -1.81 1.61 -8.08
C THR A 67 -2.94 1.86 -7.07
N GLY A 68 -2.96 3.02 -6.44
CA GLY A 68 -4.03 3.42 -5.52
C GLY A 68 -5.30 3.93 -6.22
N LEU A 69 -5.17 4.51 -7.42
CA LEU A 69 -6.28 5.15 -8.13
C LEU A 69 -7.48 4.23 -8.40
N PRO A 70 -7.33 2.95 -8.77
CA PRO A 70 -8.45 2.02 -8.88
C PRO A 70 -9.45 2.01 -7.72
N ARG A 71 -9.00 2.35 -6.50
CA ARG A 71 -9.85 2.36 -5.30
C ARG A 71 -10.94 3.43 -5.35
N ILE A 72 -10.84 4.44 -6.23
CA ILE A 72 -11.87 5.50 -6.34
C ILE A 72 -13.26 4.92 -6.63
N VAL A 73 -13.34 3.80 -7.37
CA VAL A 73 -14.58 3.07 -7.66
C VAL A 73 -15.32 2.69 -6.39
N ASN A 74 -14.60 2.35 -5.31
CA ASN A 74 -15.19 1.94 -4.04
C ASN A 74 -15.26 3.09 -3.02
N ALA A 75 -14.66 4.24 -3.33
CA ALA A 75 -14.57 5.38 -2.42
C ALA A 75 -15.57 6.50 -2.77
N MET A 76 -16.34 6.34 -3.85
CA MET A 76 -17.34 7.29 -4.30
C MET A 76 -18.75 6.70 -4.24
N PRO A 77 -19.78 7.51 -3.91
CA PRO A 77 -21.16 7.11 -4.11
C PRO A 77 -21.49 7.04 -5.61
N PHE A 78 -22.56 6.35 -5.97
CA PHE A 78 -23.12 6.27 -7.32
C PHE A 78 -24.66 6.29 -7.26
N ASN A 79 -25.21 7.21 -6.46
CA ASN A 79 -26.64 7.27 -6.17
C ASN A 79 -27.36 8.33 -7.01
N THR A 80 -26.62 9.32 -7.51
CA THR A 80 -27.16 10.47 -8.24
C THR A 80 -26.37 10.73 -9.52
N ILE A 81 -26.97 11.44 -10.47
CA ILE A 81 -26.29 11.84 -11.72
C ILE A 81 -25.00 12.61 -11.41
N ASP A 82 -25.04 13.53 -10.43
CA ASP A 82 -23.88 14.32 -10.01
C ASP A 82 -22.72 13.44 -9.52
N ASP A 83 -23.01 12.29 -8.91
CA ASP A 83 -21.96 11.38 -8.45
C ASP A 83 -21.20 10.77 -9.64
N TYR A 84 -21.93 10.37 -10.70
CA TYR A 84 -21.32 9.89 -11.93
C TYR A 84 -20.55 10.99 -12.66
N GLU A 85 -21.10 12.21 -12.75
CA GLU A 85 -20.40 13.34 -13.40
C GLU A 85 -19.12 13.72 -12.63
N ARG A 86 -19.15 13.70 -11.29
CA ARG A 86 -17.93 13.88 -10.46
C ARG A 86 -16.92 12.76 -10.69
N TYR A 87 -17.37 11.53 -10.82
CA TYR A 87 -16.50 10.39 -11.11
C TYR A 87 -15.84 10.52 -12.49
N ILE A 88 -16.63 10.81 -13.53
CA ILE A 88 -16.16 11.07 -14.90
C ILE A 88 -15.17 12.23 -14.94
N SER A 89 -15.45 13.32 -14.22
CA SER A 89 -14.54 14.46 -14.09
C SER A 89 -13.18 14.05 -13.51
N ARG A 90 -13.15 13.17 -12.49
CA ARG A 90 -11.90 12.63 -11.96
C ARG A 90 -11.15 11.78 -12.97
N LEU A 91 -11.84 10.91 -13.72
CA LEU A 91 -11.21 10.08 -14.75
C LEU A 91 -10.57 10.93 -15.84
N ASN A 92 -11.25 12.00 -16.26
CA ASN A 92 -10.74 12.96 -17.25
C ASN A 92 -9.52 13.74 -16.76
N ASP A 93 -9.30 13.85 -15.45
CA ASP A 93 -8.19 14.57 -14.85
C ASP A 93 -6.93 13.70 -14.65
N PHE A 94 -7.02 12.39 -14.93
CA PHE A 94 -5.87 11.47 -14.83
C PHE A 94 -4.65 11.94 -15.63
N PRO A 95 -4.77 12.38 -16.91
CA PRO A 95 -3.61 12.82 -17.68
C PRO A 95 -2.82 13.94 -16.99
N ARG A 96 -3.51 14.96 -16.44
CA ARG A 96 -2.86 16.04 -15.69
C ARG A 96 -2.16 15.49 -14.44
N TYR A 97 -2.86 14.67 -13.65
CA TYR A 97 -2.30 14.09 -12.44
C TYR A 97 -1.04 13.25 -12.72
N PHE A 98 -1.06 12.41 -13.76
CA PHE A 98 0.06 11.56 -14.15
C PHE A 98 1.24 12.37 -14.64
N GLU A 99 1.03 13.39 -15.49
CA GLU A 99 2.12 14.24 -15.97
C GLU A 99 2.83 14.97 -14.82
N GLU A 100 2.08 15.42 -13.83
CA GLU A 100 2.69 16.04 -12.65
C GLU A 100 3.54 15.02 -11.85
N GLN A 101 3.13 13.75 -11.74
CA GLN A 101 3.92 12.71 -11.08
C GLN A 101 5.16 12.32 -11.89
N ILE A 102 5.02 12.21 -13.20
CA ILE A 102 6.14 11.99 -14.13
C ILE A 102 7.17 13.12 -14.00
N SER A 103 6.71 14.37 -13.89
CA SER A 103 7.58 15.53 -13.67
C SER A 103 8.37 15.41 -12.36
N LEU A 104 7.74 14.98 -11.25
CA LEU A 104 8.41 14.67 -9.98
C LEU A 104 9.48 13.59 -10.17
N MET A 105 9.14 12.49 -10.83
CA MET A 105 10.07 11.40 -11.09
C MET A 105 11.25 11.84 -11.98
N ARG A 106 11.04 12.70 -12.97
CA ARG A 106 12.11 13.29 -13.79
C ARG A 106 13.07 14.15 -12.96
N MET A 107 12.55 14.92 -11.99
CA MET A 107 13.41 15.64 -11.04
C MET A 107 14.14 14.68 -10.11
N GLY A 108 13.48 13.60 -9.68
CA GLY A 108 14.11 12.52 -8.93
C GLY A 108 15.31 11.92 -9.66
N LEU A 109 15.15 11.57 -10.94
CA LEU A 109 16.25 11.10 -11.78
C LEU A 109 17.41 12.10 -11.86
N LYS A 110 17.11 13.40 -11.99
CA LYS A 110 18.14 14.46 -12.05
C LYS A 110 18.91 14.66 -10.74
N THR A 111 18.26 14.40 -9.61
CA THR A 111 18.81 14.63 -8.26
C THR A 111 19.34 13.35 -7.62
N GLY A 112 19.26 12.20 -8.29
CA GLY A 112 19.65 10.90 -7.74
C GLY A 112 18.58 10.24 -6.87
N MET A 113 17.43 10.89 -6.65
CA MET A 113 16.26 10.34 -5.96
C MET A 113 15.45 9.42 -6.90
N SER A 114 15.94 8.20 -7.10
CA SER A 114 15.24 7.16 -7.88
C SER A 114 15.29 5.80 -7.17
N LEU A 115 14.39 4.89 -7.56
CA LEU A 115 14.47 3.50 -7.15
C LEU A 115 15.69 2.80 -7.81
N PRO A 116 16.26 1.75 -7.21
CA PRO A 116 17.28 0.92 -7.86
C PRO A 116 16.78 0.32 -9.17
N LYS A 117 17.61 0.35 -10.21
CA LYS A 117 17.28 -0.19 -11.54
C LYS A 117 17.00 -1.70 -11.49
N GLU A 118 17.74 -2.40 -10.65
CA GLU A 118 17.75 -3.86 -10.50
C GLU A 118 16.38 -4.41 -10.08
N ILE A 119 15.56 -3.62 -9.39
CA ILE A 119 14.24 -4.04 -8.91
C ILE A 119 13.09 -3.59 -9.82
N LEU A 120 13.34 -2.79 -10.86
CA LEU A 120 12.27 -2.22 -11.68
C LEU A 120 11.71 -3.17 -12.75
N SER A 121 12.38 -4.29 -13.01
CA SER A 121 11.93 -5.28 -14.00
C SER A 121 10.58 -5.88 -13.61
N GLY A 122 9.61 -5.84 -14.52
CA GLY A 122 8.27 -6.35 -14.28
C GLY A 122 7.31 -5.34 -13.63
N TYR A 123 7.80 -4.19 -13.17
CA TYR A 123 6.95 -3.17 -12.54
C TYR A 123 5.98 -2.54 -13.55
N GLU A 124 6.35 -2.48 -14.82
CA GLU A 124 5.52 -1.98 -15.92
C GLU A 124 4.18 -2.73 -16.07
N LYS A 125 4.10 -3.97 -15.57
CA LYS A 125 2.85 -4.75 -15.53
C LYS A 125 1.77 -4.09 -14.68
N THR A 126 2.15 -3.32 -13.66
CA THR A 126 1.20 -2.55 -12.83
C THR A 126 0.51 -1.43 -13.62
N MET A 127 1.06 -1.06 -14.78
CA MET A 127 0.50 -0.04 -15.68
C MET A 127 -0.27 -0.70 -16.81
N LEU A 128 0.28 -1.77 -17.40
CA LEU A 128 -0.33 -2.51 -18.52
C LEU A 128 -1.75 -3.01 -18.23
N VAL A 129 -2.02 -3.44 -17.00
CA VAL A 129 -3.37 -3.90 -16.58
C VAL A 129 -4.46 -2.83 -16.69
N HIS A 130 -4.11 -1.57 -16.94
CA HIS A 130 -5.04 -0.45 -17.11
C HIS A 130 -5.07 0.11 -18.53
N ILE A 131 -4.26 -0.44 -19.44
CA ILE A 131 -4.24 -0.09 -20.85
C ILE A 131 -5.08 -1.13 -21.59
N VAL A 132 -6.33 -0.77 -21.90
CA VAL A 132 -7.31 -1.66 -22.53
C VAL A 132 -7.89 -1.02 -23.79
N ASP A 133 -8.23 -1.84 -24.79
CA ASP A 133 -8.84 -1.36 -26.03
C ASP A 133 -10.34 -1.10 -25.85
N ASN A 134 -11.02 -1.95 -25.09
CA ASN A 134 -12.44 -1.82 -24.78
C ASN A 134 -12.61 -1.23 -23.38
N PRO A 135 -13.30 -0.08 -23.22
CA PRO A 135 -13.48 0.55 -21.91
C PRO A 135 -14.21 -0.36 -20.91
N LYS A 136 -15.04 -1.30 -21.38
CA LYS A 136 -15.77 -2.23 -20.50
C LYS A 136 -14.87 -3.25 -19.79
N ASP A 137 -13.68 -3.51 -20.33
CA ASP A 137 -12.69 -4.40 -19.71
C ASP A 137 -11.92 -3.69 -18.60
N SER A 138 -12.03 -2.36 -18.51
CA SER A 138 -11.44 -1.57 -17.43
C SER A 138 -12.23 -1.73 -16.14
N GLN A 139 -11.55 -1.93 -15.01
CA GLN A 139 -12.20 -1.91 -13.70
C GLN A 139 -12.89 -0.55 -13.38
N PHE A 140 -12.42 0.53 -14.00
CA PHE A 140 -13.02 1.87 -13.89
C PHE A 140 -14.40 1.95 -14.55
N TYR A 141 -14.80 0.96 -15.35
CA TYR A 141 -16.12 0.85 -15.94
C TYR A 141 -17.18 0.32 -14.97
N SER A 142 -16.76 -0.37 -13.91
CA SER A 142 -17.70 -1.10 -13.04
C SER A 142 -18.87 -0.28 -12.47
N PRO A 143 -18.75 1.03 -12.17
CA PRO A 143 -19.92 1.82 -11.74
C PRO A 143 -21.01 1.95 -12.80
N PHE A 144 -20.67 1.89 -14.09
CA PHE A 144 -21.64 2.03 -15.19
C PHE A 144 -22.42 0.73 -15.48
N ASN A 145 -22.14 -0.37 -14.77
CA ASN A 145 -22.92 -1.60 -14.85
C ASN A 145 -24.21 -1.54 -14.02
N PHE A 146 -24.28 -0.62 -13.05
CA PHE A 146 -25.40 -0.50 -12.13
C PHE A 146 -25.81 0.96 -12.05
N PHE A 147 -27.09 1.23 -12.19
CA PHE A 147 -27.64 2.56 -12.00
C PHE A 147 -28.87 2.48 -11.09
N PRO A 148 -29.04 3.44 -10.18
CA PRO A 148 -30.30 3.63 -9.47
C PRO A 148 -31.52 3.68 -10.41
N GLU A 149 -32.69 3.29 -9.87
CA GLU A 149 -33.95 3.28 -10.63
C GLU A 149 -34.45 4.68 -10.99
N ASN A 150 -34.08 5.70 -10.21
CA ASN A 150 -34.50 7.10 -10.38
C ASN A 150 -33.74 7.85 -11.48
N ILE A 151 -32.77 7.23 -12.15
CA ILE A 151 -32.09 7.82 -13.32
C ILE A 151 -32.78 7.33 -14.58
N SER A 152 -33.14 8.23 -15.49
CA SER A 152 -33.84 7.85 -16.73
C SER A 152 -32.93 7.08 -17.69
N ARG A 153 -33.53 6.34 -18.64
CA ARG A 153 -32.79 5.59 -19.65
C ARG A 153 -31.86 6.48 -20.48
N ASP A 154 -32.32 7.67 -20.88
CA ASP A 154 -31.54 8.58 -21.71
C ASP A 154 -30.35 9.16 -20.95
N GLU A 155 -30.51 9.43 -19.66
CA GLU A 155 -29.41 9.87 -18.78
C GLU A 155 -28.39 8.75 -18.57
N LYS A 156 -28.84 7.50 -18.37
CA LYS A 156 -27.93 6.34 -18.28
C LYS A 156 -27.06 6.21 -19.52
N LEU A 157 -27.67 6.29 -20.71
CA LEU A 157 -26.94 6.18 -21.97
C LEU A 157 -25.90 7.31 -22.14
N LYS A 158 -26.25 8.55 -21.77
CA LYS A 158 -25.31 9.69 -21.77
C LYS A 158 -24.15 9.48 -20.81
N LEU A 159 -24.42 9.03 -19.58
CA LEU A 159 -23.39 8.77 -18.57
C LEU A 159 -22.48 7.61 -18.98
N ILE A 160 -23.03 6.54 -19.56
CA ILE A 160 -22.25 5.43 -20.11
C ILE A 160 -21.30 5.92 -21.20
N GLN A 161 -21.78 6.70 -22.16
CA GLN A 161 -20.95 7.22 -23.25
C GLN A 161 -19.82 8.10 -22.71
N LYS A 162 -20.15 9.10 -21.89
CA LYS A 162 -19.15 9.97 -21.24
C LYS A 162 -18.15 9.18 -20.40
N GLY A 163 -18.62 8.15 -19.70
CA GLY A 163 -17.79 7.26 -18.90
C GLY A 163 -16.79 6.46 -19.75
N GLN A 164 -17.25 5.88 -20.85
CA GLN A 164 -16.40 5.18 -21.80
C GLN A 164 -15.35 6.12 -22.40
N ASP A 165 -15.76 7.32 -22.81
CA ASP A 165 -14.86 8.33 -23.36
C ASP A 165 -13.81 8.77 -22.32
N ALA A 166 -14.20 8.95 -21.06
CA ALA A 166 -13.28 9.32 -19.98
C ALA A 166 -12.32 8.19 -19.60
N ILE A 167 -12.75 6.92 -19.72
CA ILE A 167 -11.86 5.77 -19.53
C ILE A 167 -10.81 5.73 -20.63
N LEU A 168 -11.19 5.85 -21.90
CA LEU A 168 -10.23 5.77 -23.00
C LEU A 168 -9.33 7.01 -23.06
N ASN A 169 -9.91 8.21 -23.04
CA ASN A 169 -9.17 9.45 -23.26
C ASN A 169 -8.50 10.00 -21.98
N GLY A 170 -9.00 9.63 -20.80
CA GLY A 170 -8.44 10.01 -19.52
C GLY A 170 -7.56 8.89 -18.95
N VAL A 171 -8.17 7.78 -18.56
CA VAL A 171 -7.48 6.70 -17.83
C VAL A 171 -6.44 5.99 -18.70
N VAL A 172 -6.86 5.36 -19.81
CA VAL A 172 -5.97 4.57 -20.68
C VAL A 172 -4.83 5.43 -21.18
N LYS A 173 -5.14 6.63 -21.72
CA LYS A 173 -4.13 7.59 -22.18
C LYS A 173 -3.10 7.95 -21.09
N ALA A 174 -3.54 8.19 -19.86
CA ALA A 174 -2.63 8.50 -18.74
C ALA A 174 -1.71 7.32 -18.40
N TYR A 175 -2.26 6.11 -18.29
CA TYR A 175 -1.47 4.90 -18.03
C TYR A 175 -0.49 4.58 -19.18
N THR A 176 -0.89 4.77 -20.44
CA THR A 176 0.01 4.63 -21.60
C THR A 176 1.17 5.62 -21.50
N SER A 177 0.89 6.90 -21.23
CA SER A 177 1.96 7.91 -21.09
C SER A 177 2.94 7.59 -19.97
N PHE A 178 2.45 7.03 -18.87
CA PHE A 178 3.30 6.62 -17.75
C PHE A 178 4.08 5.34 -18.04
N PHE A 179 3.48 4.36 -18.73
CA PHE A 179 4.18 3.18 -19.22
C PHE A 179 5.34 3.57 -20.14
N ASP A 180 5.10 4.47 -21.08
CA ASP A 180 6.11 4.93 -22.04
C ASP A 180 7.24 5.67 -21.33
N PHE A 181 6.91 6.60 -20.42
CA PHE A 181 7.91 7.26 -19.60
C PHE A 181 8.72 6.27 -18.75
N PHE A 182 8.03 5.33 -18.11
CA PHE A 182 8.67 4.39 -17.19
C PHE A 182 9.66 3.48 -17.90
N THR A 183 9.26 2.90 -19.03
CA THR A 183 10.06 1.94 -19.80
C THR A 183 11.18 2.61 -20.60
N ASN A 184 10.89 3.76 -21.23
CA ASN A 184 11.84 4.42 -22.14
C ASN A 184 12.73 5.46 -21.44
N GLU A 185 12.40 5.90 -20.22
CA GLU A 185 13.16 6.92 -19.51
C GLU A 185 13.54 6.50 -18.09
N TYR A 186 12.57 6.22 -17.22
CA TYR A 186 12.82 6.02 -15.79
C TYR A 186 13.68 4.77 -15.52
N GLN A 187 13.30 3.62 -16.05
CA GLN A 187 14.06 2.36 -15.88
C GLN A 187 15.50 2.46 -16.41
N LEU A 188 15.72 3.21 -17.49
CA LEU A 188 17.04 3.31 -18.10
C LEU A 188 18.00 4.17 -17.28
N LYS A 189 17.48 5.26 -16.69
CA LYS A 189 18.23 6.28 -15.95
C LYS A 189 18.22 6.10 -14.43
N ALA A 190 17.43 5.17 -13.90
CA ALA A 190 17.38 4.82 -12.49
C ALA A 190 18.77 4.47 -11.93
N ARG A 191 18.98 4.77 -10.64
CA ARG A 191 20.25 4.50 -9.95
C ARG A 191 20.57 2.99 -9.93
N LYS A 192 21.85 2.64 -9.92
CA LYS A 192 22.33 1.25 -9.81
C LYS A 192 22.64 0.84 -8.36
N SER A 193 22.73 1.82 -7.46
CA SER A 193 22.89 1.55 -6.04
C SER A 193 21.62 0.93 -5.48
N LEU A 194 21.76 0.14 -4.41
CA LEU A 194 20.64 -0.62 -3.81
C LEU A 194 20.10 0.08 -2.56
N GLY A 195 20.99 0.52 -1.67
CA GLY A 195 20.63 1.03 -0.36
C GLY A 195 20.02 2.43 -0.42
N ALA A 196 19.14 2.75 0.52
CA ALA A 196 18.67 4.13 0.73
C ALA A 196 19.80 5.06 1.19
N TYR A 197 20.85 4.49 1.78
CA TYR A 197 22.09 5.18 2.17
C TYR A 197 22.76 5.91 0.99
N ASP A 198 22.61 5.37 -0.23
CA ASP A 198 23.20 5.97 -1.45
C ASP A 198 22.35 7.10 -2.06
N LEU A 199 21.23 7.46 -1.41
CA LEU A 199 20.43 8.62 -1.80
C LEU A 199 21.08 9.93 -1.30
N PRO A 200 20.73 11.08 -1.87
CA PRO A 200 21.05 12.37 -1.26
C PRO A 200 20.61 12.42 0.22
N ASN A 201 21.56 12.72 1.12
CA ASN A 201 21.37 12.64 2.58
C ASN A 201 20.87 11.27 3.06
N GLY A 202 21.35 10.19 2.44
CA GLY A 202 20.82 8.83 2.60
C GLY A 202 20.96 8.25 4.01
N GLU A 203 21.98 8.63 4.77
CA GLU A 203 22.14 8.29 6.20
C GLU A 203 20.97 8.80 7.03
N ASP A 204 20.78 10.13 7.04
CA ASP A 204 19.71 10.79 7.78
C ASP A 204 18.33 10.36 7.27
N TYR A 205 18.20 10.14 5.96
CA TYR A 205 16.97 9.61 5.38
C TYR A 205 16.67 8.19 5.86
N TYR A 206 17.68 7.32 5.93
CA TYR A 206 17.51 5.96 6.42
C TYR A 206 17.17 5.93 7.91
N GLN A 207 17.84 6.75 8.73
CA GLN A 207 17.48 6.95 10.14
C GLN A 207 16.04 7.43 10.29
N PHE A 208 15.63 8.44 9.50
CA PHE A 208 14.26 8.91 9.49
C PHE A 208 13.25 7.80 9.16
N LYS A 209 13.58 6.89 8.23
CA LYS A 209 12.73 5.73 7.92
C LYS A 209 12.66 4.72 9.07
N ILE A 210 13.76 4.50 9.79
CA ILE A 210 13.74 3.68 11.00
C ILE A 210 12.79 4.30 12.04
N ASP A 211 12.93 5.58 12.33
CA ASP A 211 12.05 6.29 13.29
C ASP A 211 10.57 6.24 12.85
N GLN A 212 10.33 6.42 11.55
CA GLN A 212 8.99 6.45 10.95
C GLN A 212 8.29 5.10 11.08
N TYR A 213 8.97 4.00 10.77
CA TYR A 213 8.35 2.67 10.76
C TYR A 213 8.40 1.94 12.10
N SER A 214 9.51 2.05 12.83
CA SER A 214 9.66 1.38 14.13
C SER A 214 8.95 2.12 15.25
N THR A 215 8.75 3.43 15.09
CA THR A 215 8.32 4.35 16.15
C THR A 215 9.28 4.49 17.32
N LEU A 216 10.49 3.93 17.20
CA LEU A 216 11.54 3.88 18.19
C LEU A 216 12.80 4.60 17.67
N SER A 217 13.63 5.10 18.58
CA SER A 217 14.86 5.81 18.25
C SER A 217 16.06 4.85 18.20
N TYR A 218 15.96 3.80 17.39
CA TYR A 218 17.09 2.90 17.16
C TYR A 218 17.98 3.40 16.02
N SER A 219 19.28 3.23 16.19
CA SER A 219 20.26 3.34 15.11
C SER A 219 20.16 2.15 14.13
N PRO A 220 20.61 2.31 12.88
CA PRO A 220 20.75 1.21 11.93
C PRO A 220 21.51 0.01 12.49
N GLU A 221 22.58 0.27 13.24
CA GLU A 221 23.44 -0.73 13.84
C GLU A 221 22.70 -1.52 14.92
N GLU A 222 21.97 -0.84 15.80
CA GLU A 222 21.13 -1.49 16.82
C GLU A 222 20.07 -2.40 16.19
N VAL A 223 19.39 -1.93 15.14
CA VAL A 223 18.41 -2.75 14.40
C VAL A 223 19.08 -3.98 13.80
N HIS A 224 20.26 -3.82 13.20
CA HIS A 224 20.99 -4.92 12.59
C HIS A 224 21.44 -5.95 13.62
N SER A 225 22.06 -5.52 14.71
CA SER A 225 22.52 -6.40 15.80
C SER A 225 21.36 -7.13 16.46
N LEU A 226 20.24 -6.44 16.73
CA LEU A 226 19.03 -7.08 17.25
C LEU A 226 18.51 -8.15 16.29
N GLY A 227 18.48 -7.84 14.99
CA GLY A 227 18.05 -8.79 13.96
C GLY A 227 18.92 -10.05 13.90
N LEU A 228 20.24 -9.92 13.99
CA LEU A 228 21.16 -11.06 14.03
C LEU A 228 20.92 -11.95 15.26
N ASN A 229 20.77 -11.32 16.44
CA ASN A 229 20.50 -12.04 17.68
C ASN A 229 19.16 -12.80 17.62
N GLU A 230 18.12 -12.18 17.06
CA GLU A 230 16.81 -12.83 16.91
C GLU A 230 16.85 -13.97 15.88
N VAL A 231 17.63 -13.84 14.79
CA VAL A 231 17.83 -14.93 13.83
C VAL A 231 18.51 -16.13 14.50
N GLU A 232 19.53 -15.90 15.30
CA GLU A 232 20.21 -16.96 16.06
C GLU A 232 19.26 -17.62 17.06
N ARG A 233 18.60 -16.83 17.92
CA ARG A 233 17.64 -17.33 18.92
C ARG A 233 16.53 -18.19 18.29
N ILE A 234 15.92 -17.72 17.20
CA ILE A 234 14.84 -18.46 16.52
C ILE A 234 15.38 -19.74 15.88
N LYS A 235 16.58 -19.72 15.32
CA LYS A 235 17.20 -20.90 14.71
C LYS A 235 17.50 -21.98 15.75
N ASP A 236 17.91 -21.58 16.95
CA ASP A 236 18.14 -22.51 18.06
C ASP A 236 16.84 -23.15 18.53
N GLU A 237 15.77 -22.36 18.69
CA GLU A 237 14.43 -22.88 19.01
C GLU A 237 13.93 -23.87 17.93
N MET A 238 14.14 -23.56 16.66
CA MET A 238 13.80 -24.48 15.57
C MET A 238 14.62 -25.77 15.63
N THR A 239 15.89 -25.70 16.04
CA THR A 239 16.77 -26.87 16.17
C THR A 239 16.31 -27.79 17.29
N GLU A 240 15.87 -27.23 18.42
CA GLU A 240 15.26 -28.02 19.50
C GLU A 240 13.97 -28.72 19.05
N ILE A 241 13.11 -28.04 18.28
CA ILE A 241 11.91 -28.65 17.71
C ILE A 241 12.26 -29.80 16.76
N ILE A 242 13.28 -29.64 15.90
CA ILE A 242 13.74 -30.70 14.97
C ILE A 242 14.14 -31.97 15.74
N LYS A 243 14.82 -31.80 16.88
CA LYS A 243 15.18 -32.91 17.78
C LYS A 243 13.95 -33.53 18.42
N GLU A 244 13.03 -32.72 18.95
CA GLU A 244 11.81 -33.18 19.61
C GLU A 244 10.93 -34.04 18.69
N VAL A 245 10.80 -33.64 17.42
CA VAL A 245 10.04 -34.40 16.42
C VAL A 245 10.81 -35.57 15.80
N ASN A 246 12.04 -35.85 16.28
CA ASN A 246 12.92 -36.92 15.83
C ASN A 246 13.14 -36.92 14.31
N PHE A 247 13.29 -35.73 13.71
CA PHE A 247 13.54 -35.64 12.28
C PHE A 247 15.00 -35.96 11.94
N ASN A 248 15.21 -36.91 11.03
CA ASN A 248 16.53 -37.29 10.54
C ASN A 248 16.91 -36.46 9.31
N GLY A 249 17.99 -35.68 9.42
CA GLY A 249 18.53 -34.90 8.30
C GLY A 249 19.10 -33.56 8.77
N SER A 250 19.55 -32.74 7.81
CA SER A 250 20.00 -31.39 8.11
C SER A 250 18.81 -30.43 8.34
N PHE A 251 19.09 -29.26 8.92
CA PHE A 251 18.12 -28.16 9.01
C PHE A 251 17.52 -27.80 7.63
N LYS A 252 18.35 -27.83 6.58
CA LYS A 252 17.90 -27.59 5.20
C LYS A 252 16.95 -28.67 4.71
N ASP A 253 17.18 -29.93 5.08
CA ASP A 253 16.29 -31.05 4.74
C ASP A 253 14.96 -30.92 5.48
N PHE A 254 14.98 -30.48 6.74
CA PHE A 254 13.76 -30.19 7.49
C PHE A 254 12.92 -29.09 6.84
N LEU A 255 13.55 -27.97 6.44
CA LEU A 255 12.85 -26.91 5.70
C LEU A 255 12.30 -27.40 4.35
N LYS A 256 13.03 -28.27 3.65
CA LYS A 256 12.56 -28.89 2.41
C LYS A 256 11.37 -29.81 2.67
N PHE A 257 11.43 -30.63 3.71
CA PHE A 257 10.35 -31.50 4.15
C PHE A 257 9.07 -30.69 4.41
N LEU A 258 9.14 -29.63 5.22
CA LEU A 258 7.99 -28.76 5.51
C LEU A 258 7.37 -28.12 4.26
N ARG A 259 8.18 -27.83 3.23
CA ARG A 259 7.74 -27.19 1.98
C ARG A 259 7.27 -28.15 0.90
N THR A 260 7.48 -29.47 1.07
CA THR A 260 7.23 -30.43 -0.03
C THR A 260 6.38 -31.62 0.37
N ASP A 261 6.32 -31.96 1.65
CA ASP A 261 5.48 -33.07 2.09
C ASP A 261 4.01 -32.67 1.97
N LYS A 262 3.26 -33.44 1.18
CA LYS A 262 1.85 -33.19 0.86
C LYS A 262 0.96 -33.13 2.10
N ARG A 263 1.39 -33.71 3.23
CA ARG A 263 0.63 -33.66 4.50
C ARG A 263 0.44 -32.24 5.03
N PHE A 264 1.27 -31.29 4.63
CA PHE A 264 1.18 -29.89 5.05
C PHE A 264 0.33 -29.03 4.12
N TYR A 265 -0.25 -29.61 3.06
CA TYR A 265 -1.00 -28.89 2.04
C TYR A 265 -2.45 -29.40 1.96
N ALA A 266 -3.39 -28.45 2.00
CA ALA A 266 -4.78 -28.72 1.68
C ALA A 266 -4.91 -29.17 0.22
N GLN A 267 -5.79 -30.13 -0.05
CA GLN A 267 -6.00 -30.72 -1.37
C GLN A 267 -7.00 -29.93 -2.22
N SER A 268 -7.71 -28.96 -1.62
CA SER A 268 -8.64 -28.09 -2.33
C SER A 268 -8.77 -26.73 -1.64
N GLU A 269 -9.24 -25.73 -2.39
CA GLU A 269 -9.59 -24.41 -1.84
C GLU A 269 -10.60 -24.52 -0.68
N ARG A 270 -11.62 -25.38 -0.84
CA ARG A 270 -12.63 -25.59 0.19
C ARG A 270 -12.03 -26.17 1.47
N GLU A 271 -11.09 -27.10 1.35
CA GLU A 271 -10.39 -27.67 2.50
C GLU A 271 -9.53 -26.62 3.20
N LEU A 272 -8.78 -25.82 2.44
CA LEU A 272 -7.96 -24.73 2.99
C LEU A 272 -8.81 -23.73 3.80
N ILE A 273 -9.95 -23.30 3.24
CA ILE A 273 -10.85 -22.36 3.91
C ILE A 273 -11.47 -22.98 5.16
N LYS A 274 -11.87 -24.26 5.10
CA LYS A 274 -12.43 -24.98 6.25
C LYS A 274 -11.41 -25.07 7.38
N GLU A 275 -10.16 -25.44 7.07
CA GLU A 275 -9.11 -25.56 8.08
C GLU A 275 -8.78 -24.20 8.71
N ALA A 276 -8.64 -23.16 7.89
CA ALA A 276 -8.43 -21.79 8.38
C ALA A 276 -9.57 -21.31 9.29
N ALA A 277 -10.84 -21.56 8.90
CA ALA A 277 -12.01 -21.21 9.70
C ALA A 277 -12.07 -22.00 11.02
N PHE A 278 -11.70 -23.29 10.98
CA PHE A 278 -11.63 -24.13 12.17
C PHE A 278 -10.56 -23.68 13.16
N LEU A 279 -9.35 -23.38 12.67
CA LEU A 279 -8.26 -22.84 13.48
C LEU A 279 -8.61 -21.48 14.09
N ALA A 280 -9.25 -20.60 13.31
CA ALA A 280 -9.79 -19.34 13.81
C ALA A 280 -10.76 -19.56 14.97
N LYS A 281 -11.70 -20.52 14.84
CA LYS A 281 -12.67 -20.82 15.90
C LYS A 281 -12.01 -21.43 17.15
N LYS A 282 -11.00 -22.29 16.98
CA LYS A 282 -10.20 -22.80 18.10
C LYS A 282 -9.50 -21.68 18.86
N MET A 283 -8.97 -20.69 18.14
CA MET A 283 -8.34 -19.53 18.77
C MET A 283 -9.35 -18.64 19.49
N GLU A 284 -10.53 -18.38 18.91
CA GLU A 284 -11.61 -17.64 19.57
C GLU A 284 -11.97 -18.26 20.93
N ALA A 285 -12.02 -19.59 21.04
CA ALA A 285 -12.29 -20.26 22.30
C ALA A 285 -11.16 -20.06 23.36
N LYS A 286 -9.93 -19.78 22.92
CA LYS A 286 -8.79 -19.49 23.81
C LYS A 286 -8.71 -18.02 24.22
N LEU A 287 -9.19 -17.09 23.39
CA LEU A 287 -9.07 -15.64 23.64
C LEU A 287 -9.58 -15.19 25.02
N PRO A 288 -10.74 -15.66 25.54
CA PRO A 288 -11.22 -15.25 26.86
C PRO A 288 -10.26 -15.57 28.01
N ARG A 289 -9.32 -16.52 27.83
CA ARG A 289 -8.30 -16.85 28.84
C ARG A 289 -7.23 -15.76 28.98
N PHE A 290 -7.02 -14.96 27.93
CA PHE A 290 -5.94 -13.97 27.86
C PHE A 290 -6.45 -12.53 27.81
N PHE A 291 -7.70 -12.30 27.37
CA PHE A 291 -8.25 -10.96 27.18
C PHE A 291 -9.55 -10.77 27.97
N LYS A 292 -9.55 -9.75 28.84
CA LYS A 292 -10.73 -9.36 29.65
C LYS A 292 -11.89 -8.83 28.79
N THR A 293 -11.57 -8.16 27.69
CA THR A 293 -12.55 -7.50 26.82
C THR A 293 -12.36 -7.99 25.39
N LEU A 294 -13.43 -8.54 24.80
CA LEU A 294 -13.43 -8.99 23.40
C LEU A 294 -14.36 -8.11 22.56
N PRO A 295 -13.97 -7.76 21.32
CA PRO A 295 -14.84 -7.05 20.39
C PRO A 295 -16.13 -7.84 20.10
N ARG A 296 -17.27 -7.14 20.01
CA ARG A 296 -18.56 -7.74 19.61
C ARG A 296 -18.68 -7.97 18.10
N MET A 297 -17.85 -7.29 17.31
CA MET A 297 -17.87 -7.41 15.85
C MET A 297 -17.31 -8.78 15.46
N THR A 298 -18.13 -9.59 14.81
CA THR A 298 -17.71 -10.90 14.30
C THR A 298 -16.95 -10.74 12.98
N TYR A 299 -16.10 -11.72 12.69
CA TYR A 299 -15.36 -11.83 11.43
C TYR A 299 -15.61 -13.19 10.77
N GLY A 300 -15.40 -13.25 9.46
CA GLY A 300 -15.43 -14.47 8.68
C GLY A 300 -14.11 -14.73 7.96
N VAL A 301 -13.88 -15.98 7.59
CA VAL A 301 -12.79 -16.38 6.70
C VAL A 301 -13.35 -16.50 5.28
N SER A 302 -12.66 -15.91 4.31
CA SER A 302 -13.09 -15.92 2.92
C SER A 302 -11.88 -16.02 1.98
N ALA A 303 -12.11 -16.61 0.80
CA ALA A 303 -11.12 -16.62 -0.26
C ALA A 303 -10.72 -15.18 -0.65
N VAL A 304 -9.45 -14.98 -0.99
CA VAL A 304 -9.02 -13.75 -1.64
C VAL A 304 -9.57 -13.78 -3.08
N PRO A 305 -10.29 -12.74 -3.55
CA PRO A 305 -10.78 -12.70 -4.93
C PRO A 305 -9.62 -12.84 -5.92
N GLU A 306 -9.78 -13.64 -6.98
CA GLU A 306 -8.71 -13.96 -7.95
C GLU A 306 -7.98 -12.72 -8.47
N ARG A 307 -8.71 -11.64 -8.77
CA ARG A 307 -8.16 -10.36 -9.22
C ARG A 307 -7.17 -9.69 -8.25
N ASN A 308 -7.17 -10.08 -6.98
CA ASN A 308 -6.29 -9.58 -5.94
C ASN A 308 -5.17 -10.59 -5.56
N CYS A 309 -5.15 -11.77 -6.16
CA CYS A 309 -4.11 -12.76 -5.93
C CYS A 309 -2.81 -12.33 -6.63
N SER A 310 -2.01 -11.51 -5.95
CA SER A 310 -0.59 -11.39 -6.31
C SER A 310 0.14 -12.69 -5.93
N LYS A 311 1.23 -13.03 -6.62
CA LYS A 311 2.08 -14.20 -6.30
C LYS A 311 2.72 -14.16 -4.89
N LEU A 312 2.49 -13.09 -4.14
CA LEU A 312 2.86 -12.97 -2.73
C LEU A 312 1.64 -13.39 -1.89
N PHE A 313 1.79 -14.53 -1.21
CA PHE A 313 0.83 -15.19 -0.33
C PHE A 313 -0.21 -14.23 0.28
N SER A 314 -1.51 -14.48 0.05
CA SER A 314 -2.54 -13.72 0.76
C SER A 314 -3.76 -14.57 1.14
N TRP A 315 -4.13 -14.43 2.40
CA TRP A 315 -5.47 -14.67 2.95
C TRP A 315 -6.04 -13.33 3.39
N LYS A 316 -7.37 -13.21 3.46
CA LYS A 316 -8.03 -11.99 3.95
C LYS A 316 -9.03 -12.34 5.05
N ILE A 317 -8.88 -11.71 6.20
CA ILE A 317 -9.92 -11.68 7.24
C ILE A 317 -10.89 -10.57 6.84
N CYS A 318 -12.13 -10.93 6.55
CA CYS A 318 -13.18 -9.97 6.23
C CYS A 318 -14.00 -9.70 7.49
N GLY A 319 -13.96 -8.45 7.98
CA GLY A 319 -14.92 -7.99 8.97
C GLY A 319 -16.33 -7.94 8.38
N SER A 320 -17.34 -8.19 9.21
CA SER A 320 -18.73 -7.98 8.81
C SER A 320 -18.93 -6.51 8.41
N ARG A 321 -19.42 -6.26 7.18
CA ARG A 321 -19.95 -4.93 6.85
C ARG A 321 -21.17 -4.71 7.75
N LYS A 322 -21.24 -3.57 8.45
CA LYS A 322 -22.48 -3.15 9.09
C LYS A 322 -23.55 -3.13 7.99
N GLY A 323 -24.57 -3.97 8.15
CA GLY A 323 -25.74 -4.04 7.27
C GLY A 323 -26.55 -2.76 7.31
#